data_AF-A0A4R7JN36-F1
#
_entry.id   AF-A0A4R7JN36-F1
#
_cell.length_a   1.000
_cell.length_b   1.000
_cell.length_c   1.000
_cell.angle_alpha   90.00
_cell.angle_beta   90.00
_cell.angle_gamma   90.00
#
_symmetry.space_group_name_H-M   'P 1'
#
loop_
_entity.id
_entity.type
_entity.pdbx_description
1 polymer ?
#
loop_
_entity_poly.entity_id
_entity_poly.type
_entity_poly.pdbx_seq_one_letter_code
_entity_poly.pdbx_strand_id
1 'polypeptide(L)'
;MDLSTSHRSSLASAVPRHALVLVAVVMALWGYAIFAPVLSTPAIAAVWLLVSALMVSALFPRKRLRRRAWLRAYFHEASIWQRRLAGGPVMWTLQMAKALVLSAFLMTLLVRLREPDLWRLMVAGVLGLVVVRSFLNRGFRPDLNPGYRPEFVWRLSLLVTGVVLVVALVLMAFLRPQPDFTEASLAQAVWHQVDQEAARSGVLHEGLRLLAAKEGVQLWLAQNLGGFPVAGWPIVVLVWLMVFVEQALFVTALLLLCNGVLSRLPPEAIGGVYALDS
;
A
#
# COMPACT_ATOMS: atom_id res chain seq x y z
N MET A 1 -1.06 -27.82 -35.53
CA MET A 1 0.00 -27.80 -34.51
C MET A 1 -0.34 -26.67 -33.54
N ASP A 2 -0.95 -27.03 -32.42
CA ASP A 2 -1.75 -26.16 -31.54
C ASP A 2 -0.92 -25.26 -30.62
N LEU A 3 -0.57 -24.07 -31.10
CA LEU A 3 -0.02 -23.00 -30.24
C LEU A 3 -1.09 -22.33 -29.37
N SER A 4 -2.38 -22.53 -29.67
CA SER A 4 -3.48 -21.87 -28.96
C SER A 4 -3.87 -22.56 -27.65
N THR A 5 -3.67 -23.88 -27.53
CA THR A 5 -4.04 -24.68 -26.35
C THR A 5 -2.97 -24.60 -25.26
N SER A 6 -1.68 -24.62 -25.64
CA SER A 6 -0.53 -24.44 -24.75
C SER A 6 -0.54 -23.07 -24.04
N HIS A 7 -0.92 -22.00 -24.74
CA HIS A 7 -0.95 -20.67 -24.15
C HIS A 7 -2.13 -20.44 -23.20
N ARG A 8 -3.22 -21.21 -23.33
CA ARG A 8 -4.37 -21.14 -22.41
C ARG A 8 -4.13 -21.91 -21.11
N SER A 9 -3.41 -23.03 -21.14
CA SER A 9 -3.11 -23.81 -19.93
C SER A 9 -2.09 -23.10 -19.02
N SER A 10 -1.11 -22.38 -19.58
CA SER A 10 -0.15 -21.61 -18.77
C SER A 10 -0.76 -20.39 -18.07
N LEU A 11 -1.73 -19.73 -18.72
CA LEU A 11 -2.45 -18.60 -18.13
C LEU A 11 -3.45 -19.04 -17.04
N ALA A 12 -3.95 -20.27 -17.09
CA ALA A 12 -4.89 -20.79 -16.10
C ALA A 12 -4.21 -21.16 -14.77
N SER A 13 -2.98 -21.68 -14.80
CA SER A 13 -2.21 -22.05 -13.59
C SER A 13 -1.51 -20.86 -12.93
N ALA A 14 -1.30 -19.78 -13.68
CA ALA A 14 -0.71 -18.52 -13.23
C ALA A 14 -1.52 -17.80 -12.15
N VAL A 15 -2.81 -17.57 -12.42
CA VAL A 15 -3.73 -16.81 -11.57
C VAL A 15 -3.86 -17.38 -10.15
N PRO A 16 -4.09 -18.70 -9.94
CA PRO A 16 -4.21 -19.26 -8.59
C PRO A 16 -2.89 -19.18 -7.82
N ARG A 17 -1.74 -19.30 -8.49
CA ARG A 17 -0.43 -19.12 -7.83
C ARG A 17 -0.25 -17.69 -7.31
N HIS A 18 -0.62 -16.68 -8.10
CA HIS A 18 -0.55 -15.28 -7.67
C HIS A 18 -1.50 -15.02 -6.50
N ALA A 19 -2.73 -15.53 -6.58
CA ALA A 19 -3.70 -15.44 -5.49
C ALA A 19 -3.17 -16.10 -4.21
N LEU A 20 -2.60 -17.30 -4.29
CA LEU A 20 -2.06 -18.02 -3.13
C LEU A 20 -0.91 -17.26 -2.48
N VAL A 21 0.06 -16.77 -3.27
CA VAL A 21 1.19 -15.98 -2.75
C VAL A 21 0.70 -14.73 -2.04
N LEU A 22 -0.29 -14.05 -2.60
CA LEU A 22 -0.87 -12.87 -2.01
C LEU A 22 -1.66 -13.16 -0.73
N VAL A 23 -2.41 -14.26 -0.68
CA VAL A 23 -3.05 -14.73 0.55
C VAL A 23 -2.00 -15.04 1.61
N ALA A 24 -0.89 -15.69 1.24
CA ALA A 24 0.23 -15.94 2.15
C ALA A 24 0.85 -14.63 2.68
N VAL A 25 0.93 -13.57 1.87
CA VAL A 25 1.34 -12.23 2.34
C VAL A 25 0.37 -11.70 3.39
N VAL A 26 -0.95 -11.75 3.14
CA VAL A 26 -1.94 -11.28 4.12
C VAL A 26 -1.87 -12.10 5.41
N MET A 27 -1.68 -13.43 5.31
CA MET A 27 -1.47 -14.30 6.47
C MET A 27 -0.20 -13.95 7.26
N ALA A 28 0.90 -13.61 6.57
CA ALA A 28 2.12 -13.17 7.22
C ALA A 28 1.94 -11.81 7.92
N LEU A 29 1.20 -10.88 7.31
CA LEU A 29 0.84 -9.60 7.94
C LEU A 29 -0.06 -9.81 9.16
N TRP A 30 -0.98 -10.76 9.10
CA TRP A 30 -1.83 -11.14 10.24
C TRP A 30 -1.02 -11.73 11.39
N GLY A 31 -0.09 -12.64 11.08
CA GLY A 31 0.86 -13.16 12.06
C GLY A 31 1.70 -12.04 12.69
N TYR A 32 2.20 -11.11 11.87
CA TYR A 32 2.90 -9.93 12.39
C TYR A 32 2.02 -9.12 13.35
N ALA A 33 0.77 -8.82 13.00
CA ALA A 33 -0.14 -8.06 13.85
C ALA A 33 -0.35 -8.71 15.23
N ILE A 34 -0.43 -10.04 15.29
CA ILE A 34 -0.59 -10.79 16.54
C ILE A 34 0.69 -10.78 17.39
N PHE A 35 1.85 -11.02 16.76
CA PHE A 35 3.10 -11.19 17.50
C PHE A 35 3.85 -9.87 17.76
N ALA A 36 3.54 -8.81 17.03
CA ALA A 36 4.23 -7.51 17.09
C ALA A 36 4.36 -6.93 18.51
N PRO A 37 3.35 -6.97 19.40
CA PRO A 37 3.48 -6.45 20.76
C PRO A 37 4.57 -7.15 21.59
N VAL A 38 4.86 -8.41 21.29
CA VAL A 38 5.80 -9.28 22.04
C VAL A 38 7.21 -9.27 21.42
N LEU A 39 7.32 -8.88 20.14
CA LEU A 39 8.58 -8.86 19.42
C LEU A 39 9.58 -7.86 20.01
N SER A 40 10.86 -8.25 19.97
CA SER A 40 11.96 -7.37 20.35
C SER A 40 12.22 -6.31 19.28
N THR A 41 12.80 -5.17 19.68
CA THR A 41 13.20 -4.09 18.75
C THR A 41 14.00 -4.56 17.53
N PRO A 42 15.03 -5.44 17.65
CA PRO A 42 15.76 -5.90 16.46
C PRO A 42 14.89 -6.76 15.53
N ALA A 43 13.95 -7.55 16.07
CA ALA A 43 13.04 -8.36 15.25
C ALA A 43 12.09 -7.46 14.43
N ILE A 44 11.52 -6.43 15.06
CA ILE A 44 10.67 -5.46 14.35
C ILE A 44 11.47 -4.71 13.29
N ALA A 45 12.70 -4.27 13.60
CA ALA A 45 13.56 -3.61 12.63
C ALA A 45 13.88 -4.52 11.43
N ALA A 46 14.14 -5.81 11.66
CA ALA A 46 14.38 -6.77 10.58
C ALA A 46 13.16 -6.94 9.66
N VAL A 47 11.97 -7.11 10.24
CA VAL A 47 10.71 -7.19 9.47
C VAL A 47 10.47 -5.89 8.70
N TRP A 48 10.71 -4.74 9.33
CA TRP A 48 10.55 -3.43 8.71
C TRP A 48 11.45 -3.22 7.50
N LEU A 49 12.73 -3.60 7.61
CA LEU A 49 13.67 -3.57 6.50
C LEU A 49 13.27 -4.53 5.37
N LEU A 50 12.78 -5.73 5.71
CA LEU A 50 12.31 -6.70 4.72
C LEU A 50 11.10 -6.15 3.93
N VAL A 51 10.09 -5.65 4.62
CA VAL A 51 8.89 -5.05 4.00
C VAL A 51 9.28 -3.84 3.15
N SER A 52 10.18 -2.99 3.65
CA SER A 52 10.72 -1.85 2.89
C SER A 52 11.42 -2.29 1.62
N ALA A 53 12.27 -3.31 1.68
CA ALA A 53 13.00 -3.83 0.52
C ALA A 53 12.05 -4.38 -0.55
N LEU A 54 10.98 -5.07 -0.14
CA LEU A 54 9.91 -5.52 -1.04
C LEU A 54 9.21 -4.33 -1.71
N MET A 55 8.82 -3.31 -0.95
CA MET A 55 8.20 -2.10 -1.48
C MET A 55 9.11 -1.32 -2.44
N VAL A 56 10.41 -1.20 -2.14
CA VAL A 56 11.38 -0.55 -3.06
C VAL A 56 11.49 -1.30 -4.37
N SER A 57 11.50 -2.64 -4.33
CA SER A 57 11.57 -3.46 -5.55
C SER A 57 10.38 -3.21 -6.50
N ALA A 58 9.24 -2.79 -5.94
CA ALA A 58 8.07 -2.35 -6.70
C ALA A 58 8.19 -0.91 -7.25
N LEU A 59 8.76 0.03 -6.48
CA LEU A 59 8.85 1.45 -6.86
C LEU A 59 9.96 1.74 -7.87
N PHE A 60 11.11 1.07 -7.71
CA PHE A 60 12.34 1.43 -8.39
C PHE A 60 12.30 1.22 -9.91
N PRO A 61 11.86 0.06 -10.44
CA PRO A 61 11.83 -0.18 -11.89
C PRO A 61 10.94 0.83 -12.63
N ARG A 62 9.76 1.15 -12.08
CA ARG A 62 8.78 2.06 -12.70
C ARG A 62 9.29 3.47 -12.85
N LYS A 63 9.89 4.01 -11.79
CA LYS A 63 10.45 5.35 -11.85
C LYS A 63 11.67 5.38 -12.77
N ARG A 64 12.44 4.29 -12.85
CA ARG A 64 13.59 4.17 -13.76
C ARG A 64 13.12 4.24 -15.20
N LEU A 65 12.06 3.49 -15.56
CA LEU A 65 11.42 3.51 -16.88
C LEU A 65 10.91 4.92 -17.25
N ARG A 66 10.13 5.57 -16.37
CA ARG A 66 9.62 6.93 -16.63
C ARG A 66 10.74 7.95 -16.78
N ARG A 67 11.78 7.85 -15.94
CA ARG A 67 12.92 8.77 -15.99
C ARG A 67 13.79 8.53 -17.22
N ARG A 68 13.98 7.29 -17.66
CA ARG A 68 14.64 6.95 -18.93
C ARG A 68 13.87 7.51 -20.13
N ALA A 69 12.54 7.33 -20.16
CA ALA A 69 11.70 7.87 -21.21
C ALA A 69 11.75 9.41 -21.26
N TRP A 70 11.70 10.06 -20.09
CA TRP A 70 11.86 11.52 -20.00
C TRP A 70 13.26 11.96 -20.42
N LEU A 71 14.32 11.34 -19.90
CA LEU A 71 15.69 11.71 -20.27
C LEU A 71 16.00 11.50 -21.75
N ARG A 72 15.41 10.50 -22.42
CA ARG A 72 15.53 10.32 -23.88
C ARG A 72 14.90 11.46 -24.67
N ALA A 73 13.90 12.17 -24.12
CA ALA A 73 13.29 13.31 -24.77
C ALA A 73 14.10 14.62 -24.63
N TYR A 74 14.95 14.75 -23.60
CA TYR A 74 15.66 16.00 -23.28
C TYR A 74 17.19 15.93 -23.40
N PHE A 75 17.79 14.73 -23.37
CA PHE A 75 19.24 14.56 -23.40
C PHE A 75 19.69 13.64 -24.54
N HIS A 76 20.79 14.00 -25.19
CA HIS A 76 21.46 13.16 -26.18
C HIS A 76 21.93 11.84 -25.56
N GLU A 77 21.82 10.76 -26.34
CA GLU A 77 22.09 9.37 -25.90
C GLU A 77 23.54 9.13 -25.42
N ALA A 78 24.48 9.98 -25.83
CA ALA A 78 25.89 9.89 -25.45
C ALA A 78 26.25 10.60 -24.13
N SER A 79 25.31 11.27 -23.47
CA SER A 79 25.63 12.09 -22.28
C SER A 79 25.84 11.24 -21.02
N ILE A 80 26.99 11.44 -20.34
CA ILE A 80 27.32 10.80 -19.04
C ILE A 80 26.24 11.10 -17.98
N TRP A 81 25.62 12.28 -18.06
CA TRP A 81 24.55 12.70 -17.17
C TRP A 81 23.28 11.87 -17.34
N GLN A 82 23.01 11.36 -18.56
CA GLN A 82 21.91 10.44 -18.80
C GLN A 82 22.11 9.13 -18.03
N ARG A 83 23.34 8.58 -18.00
CA ARG A 83 23.64 7.35 -17.24
C ARG A 83 23.55 7.56 -15.72
N ARG A 84 24.11 8.65 -15.18
CA ARG A 84 24.04 8.95 -13.73
C ARG A 84 22.62 9.29 -13.26
N LEU A 85 21.82 10.01 -14.05
CA LEU A 85 20.48 10.45 -13.65
C LEU A 85 19.39 9.41 -13.94
N ALA A 86 19.58 8.50 -14.90
CA ALA A 86 18.57 7.49 -15.25
C ALA A 86 18.34 6.42 -14.16
N GLY A 87 19.21 6.31 -13.15
CA GLY A 87 19.06 5.35 -12.06
C GLY A 87 20.07 5.51 -10.91
N GLY A 88 20.57 6.72 -10.68
CA GLY A 88 21.63 6.98 -9.72
C GLY A 88 21.24 6.76 -8.25
N PRO A 89 22.24 6.75 -7.33
CA PRO A 89 22.06 6.45 -5.92
C PRO A 89 21.05 7.37 -5.23
N VAL A 90 20.97 8.64 -5.62
CA VAL A 90 19.98 9.62 -5.10
C VAL A 90 18.54 9.15 -5.32
N MET A 91 18.27 8.51 -6.45
CA MET A 91 16.93 8.00 -6.74
C MET A 91 16.62 6.77 -5.89
N TRP A 92 17.60 5.91 -5.67
CA TRP A 92 17.45 4.75 -4.80
C TRP A 92 17.20 5.18 -3.35
N THR A 93 17.98 6.13 -2.82
CA THR A 93 17.82 6.63 -1.45
C THR A 93 16.47 7.29 -1.23
N LEU A 94 15.99 8.12 -2.16
CA LEU A 94 14.65 8.73 -2.06
C LEU A 94 13.52 7.70 -2.06
N GLN A 95 13.66 6.62 -2.84
CA GLN A 95 12.64 5.56 -2.87
C GLN A 95 12.71 4.64 -1.65
N MET A 96 13.93 4.38 -1.15
CA MET A 96 14.13 3.68 0.11
C MET A 96 13.53 4.46 1.28
N ALA A 97 13.76 5.78 1.35
CA ALA A 97 13.15 6.64 2.36
C ALA A 97 11.61 6.59 2.32
N LYS A 98 11.02 6.66 1.12
CA LYS A 98 9.56 6.53 0.96
C LYS A 98 9.03 5.17 1.38
N ALA A 99 9.72 4.09 0.99
CA ALA A 99 9.33 2.74 1.37
C ALA A 99 9.48 2.49 2.88
N LEU A 100 10.52 3.05 3.52
CA LEU A 100 10.71 2.99 4.97
C LEU A 100 9.57 3.67 5.71
N VAL A 101 9.21 4.90 5.32
CA VAL A 101 8.10 5.62 5.94
C VAL A 101 6.77 4.90 5.72
N LEU A 102 6.50 4.44 4.49
CA LEU A 102 5.24 3.80 4.13
C LEU A 102 5.08 2.42 4.78
N SER A 103 6.17 1.65 4.90
CA SER A 103 6.15 0.37 5.59
C SER A 103 6.05 0.52 7.10
N ALA A 104 6.70 1.54 7.70
CA ALA A 104 6.52 1.85 9.12
C ALA A 104 5.06 2.18 9.41
N PHE A 105 4.46 3.04 8.59
CA PHE A 105 3.05 3.40 8.68
C PHE A 105 2.13 2.17 8.56
N LEU A 106 2.35 1.32 7.55
CA LEU A 106 1.60 0.07 7.37
C LEU A 106 1.74 -0.85 8.58
N MET A 107 2.96 -1.09 9.06
CA MET A 107 3.24 -1.97 10.18
C MET A 107 2.57 -1.48 11.46
N THR A 108 2.64 -0.19 11.76
CA THR A 108 1.97 0.40 12.93
C THR A 108 0.45 0.24 12.85
N LEU A 109 -0.15 0.53 11.69
CA LEU A 109 -1.59 0.36 11.48
C LEU A 109 -2.05 -1.10 11.61
N LEU A 110 -1.26 -2.05 11.11
CA LEU A 110 -1.60 -3.47 11.18
C LEU A 110 -1.73 -3.98 12.61
N VAL A 111 -0.91 -3.48 13.55
CA VAL A 111 -0.98 -3.89 14.96
C VAL A 111 -2.28 -3.43 15.63
N ARG A 112 -2.84 -2.31 15.18
CA ARG A 112 -4.11 -1.78 15.69
C ARG A 112 -5.34 -2.39 15.03
N LEU A 113 -5.14 -3.20 13.98
CA LEU A 113 -6.19 -3.86 13.22
C LEU A 113 -6.78 -5.06 13.98
N ARG A 114 -7.68 -4.81 14.94
CA ARG A 114 -8.32 -5.86 15.75
C ARG A 114 -9.56 -6.47 15.11
N GLU A 115 -10.23 -5.75 14.22
CA GLU A 115 -11.49 -6.19 13.62
C GLU A 115 -11.28 -7.27 12.54
N PRO A 116 -11.95 -8.43 12.63
CA PRO A 116 -11.80 -9.51 11.65
C PRO A 116 -12.31 -9.12 10.26
N ASP A 117 -13.27 -8.20 10.18
CA ASP A 117 -13.85 -7.76 8.91
C ASP A 117 -12.86 -6.95 8.06
N LEU A 118 -11.95 -6.21 8.68
CA LEU A 118 -10.86 -5.55 7.96
C LEU A 118 -9.89 -6.55 7.32
N TRP A 119 -9.59 -7.65 8.01
CA TRP A 119 -8.75 -8.72 7.43
C TRP A 119 -9.44 -9.42 6.26
N ARG A 120 -10.75 -9.67 6.37
CA ARG A 120 -11.56 -10.18 5.24
C ARG A 120 -11.54 -9.22 4.05
N LEU A 121 -11.69 -7.92 4.31
CA LEU A 121 -11.60 -6.89 3.28
C LEU A 121 -10.22 -6.84 2.62
N MET A 122 -9.13 -6.99 3.39
CA MET A 122 -7.78 -7.07 2.83
C MET A 122 -7.61 -8.28 1.91
N VAL A 123 -8.06 -9.47 2.34
CA VAL A 123 -8.03 -10.67 1.48
C VAL A 123 -8.84 -10.43 0.21
N ALA A 124 -10.07 -9.93 0.35
CA ALA A 124 -10.95 -9.64 -0.79
C ALA A 124 -10.33 -8.61 -1.76
N GLY A 125 -9.72 -7.55 -1.24
CA GLY A 125 -9.08 -6.51 -2.06
C GLY A 125 -7.85 -7.02 -2.80
N VAL A 126 -7.02 -7.83 -2.13
CA VAL A 126 -5.82 -8.39 -2.75
C VAL A 126 -6.17 -9.46 -3.78
N LEU A 127 -7.20 -10.27 -3.55
CA LEU A 127 -7.75 -11.17 -4.58
C LEU A 127 -8.40 -10.40 -5.73
N GLY A 128 -9.13 -9.33 -5.39
CA GLY A 128 -9.72 -8.39 -6.34
C GLY A 128 -8.66 -7.80 -7.28
N LEU A 129 -7.47 -7.48 -6.77
CA LEU A 129 -6.35 -7.01 -7.59
C LEU A 129 -5.98 -8.02 -8.70
N VAL A 130 -5.90 -9.31 -8.36
CA VAL A 130 -5.57 -10.37 -9.34
C VAL A 130 -6.68 -10.51 -10.38
N VAL A 131 -7.94 -10.46 -9.94
CA VAL A 131 -9.12 -10.55 -10.80
C VAL A 131 -9.19 -9.36 -11.76
N VAL A 132 -9.14 -8.13 -11.23
CA VAL A 132 -9.15 -6.89 -12.01
C VAL A 132 -7.99 -6.87 -13.00
N ARG A 133 -6.77 -7.24 -12.57
CA ARG A 133 -5.61 -7.31 -13.47
C ARG A 133 -5.84 -8.32 -14.60
N SER A 134 -6.42 -9.47 -14.32
CA SER A 134 -6.72 -10.50 -15.31
C SER A 134 -7.75 -10.03 -16.33
N PHE A 135 -8.81 -9.36 -15.87
CA PHE A 135 -9.83 -8.78 -16.74
C PHE A 135 -9.27 -7.66 -17.62
N LEU A 136 -8.54 -6.70 -17.05
CA LEU A 136 -7.92 -5.62 -17.79
C LEU A 136 -6.90 -6.16 -18.81
N ASN A 137 -6.12 -7.17 -18.44
CA ASN A 137 -5.18 -7.77 -19.38
C ASN A 137 -5.91 -8.44 -20.56
N ARG A 138 -7.06 -9.08 -20.33
CA ARG A 138 -7.85 -9.69 -21.41
C ARG A 138 -8.54 -8.64 -22.28
N GLY A 139 -9.16 -7.63 -21.67
CA GLY A 139 -9.91 -6.59 -22.36
C GLY A 139 -9.05 -5.68 -23.23
N PHE A 140 -7.89 -5.24 -22.73
CA PHE A 140 -6.99 -4.32 -23.45
C PHE A 140 -5.96 -5.04 -24.34
N ARG A 141 -6.15 -6.33 -24.63
CA ARG A 141 -5.27 -7.09 -25.52
C ARG A 141 -5.25 -6.56 -26.97
N PRO A 142 -6.37 -6.15 -27.60
CA PRO A 142 -6.36 -5.72 -28.99
C PRO A 142 -5.89 -4.27 -29.18
N ASP A 143 -6.10 -3.39 -28.20
CA ASP A 143 -6.00 -1.93 -28.42
C ASP A 143 -4.71 -1.27 -27.92
N LEU A 144 -3.87 -1.97 -27.14
CA LEU A 144 -2.67 -1.38 -26.53
C LEU A 144 -1.37 -1.89 -27.15
N ASN A 145 -0.44 -0.95 -27.36
CA ASN A 145 0.93 -1.25 -27.75
C ASN A 145 1.57 -2.25 -26.76
N PRO A 146 2.11 -3.39 -27.24
CA PRO A 146 2.64 -4.46 -26.39
C PRO A 146 3.74 -4.01 -25.42
N GLY A 147 4.50 -2.95 -25.78
CA GLY A 147 5.57 -2.42 -24.91
C GLY A 147 5.07 -1.70 -23.65
N TYR A 148 3.87 -1.08 -23.69
CA TYR A 148 3.33 -0.29 -22.57
C TYR A 148 2.16 -0.96 -21.84
N ARG A 149 1.55 -1.97 -22.47
CA ARG A 149 0.43 -2.73 -21.93
C ARG A 149 0.63 -3.23 -20.49
N PRO A 150 1.76 -3.85 -20.09
CA PRO A 150 1.89 -4.39 -18.73
C PRO A 150 1.90 -3.28 -17.66
N GLU A 151 2.54 -2.15 -17.92
CA GLU A 151 2.58 -1.02 -16.99
C GLU A 151 1.23 -0.30 -16.92
N PHE A 152 0.52 -0.16 -18.04
CA PHE A 152 -0.82 0.44 -18.08
C PHE A 152 -1.85 -0.41 -17.32
N VAL A 153 -1.94 -1.71 -17.66
CA VAL A 153 -2.83 -2.66 -16.99
C VAL A 153 -2.54 -2.68 -15.50
N TRP A 154 -1.27 -2.64 -15.11
CA TRP A 154 -0.89 -2.60 -13.72
C TRP A 154 -1.37 -1.34 -13.00
N ARG A 155 -1.09 -0.15 -13.56
CA ARG A 155 -1.53 1.13 -12.95
C ARG A 155 -3.03 1.21 -12.82
N LEU A 156 -3.76 0.80 -13.85
CA LEU A 156 -5.21 0.82 -13.83
C LEU A 156 -5.75 -0.18 -12.82
N SER A 157 -5.15 -1.38 -12.70
CA SER A 157 -5.54 -2.35 -11.68
C SER A 157 -5.30 -1.84 -10.25
N LEU A 158 -4.17 -1.17 -10.00
CA LEU A 158 -3.90 -0.53 -8.72
C LEU A 158 -4.86 0.60 -8.41
N LEU A 159 -5.20 1.42 -9.40
CA LEU A 159 -6.12 2.55 -9.22
C LEU A 159 -7.52 2.04 -8.92
N VAL A 160 -8.05 1.12 -9.74
CA VAL A 160 -9.39 0.56 -9.55
C VAL A 160 -9.49 -0.16 -8.21
N THR A 161 -8.54 -1.07 -7.91
CA THR A 161 -8.55 -1.80 -6.63
C THR A 161 -8.35 -0.85 -5.45
N GLY A 162 -7.48 0.14 -5.60
CA GLY A 162 -7.19 1.12 -4.57
C GLY A 162 -8.40 1.99 -4.24
N VAL A 163 -9.09 2.51 -5.25
CA VAL A 163 -10.32 3.29 -5.07
C VAL A 163 -11.40 2.46 -4.38
N VAL A 164 -11.63 1.23 -4.85
CA VAL A 164 -12.63 0.34 -4.23
C VAL A 164 -12.30 0.04 -2.76
N LEU A 165 -11.04 -0.26 -2.45
CA LEU A 165 -10.59 -0.50 -1.08
C LEU A 165 -10.73 0.74 -0.19
N VAL A 166 -10.31 1.91 -0.67
CA VAL A 166 -10.44 3.16 0.10
C VAL A 166 -11.91 3.47 0.39
N VAL A 167 -12.78 3.34 -0.60
CA VAL A 167 -14.23 3.55 -0.42
C VAL A 167 -14.78 2.56 0.62
N ALA A 168 -14.45 1.27 0.51
CA ALA A 168 -14.90 0.26 1.46
C ALA A 168 -14.41 0.54 2.90
N LEU A 169 -13.14 0.94 3.06
CA LEU A 169 -12.56 1.29 4.36
C LEU A 169 -13.20 2.54 4.96
N VAL A 170 -13.46 3.56 4.14
CA VAL A 170 -14.15 4.78 4.58
C VAL A 170 -15.57 4.46 5.03
N LEU A 171 -16.32 3.66 4.25
CA LEU A 171 -17.66 3.20 4.64
C LEU A 171 -17.65 2.40 5.95
N MET A 172 -16.66 1.53 6.16
CA MET A 172 -16.49 0.83 7.43
C MET A 172 -16.17 1.80 8.58
N ALA A 173 -15.32 2.80 8.34
CA ALA A 173 -14.99 3.82 9.35
C ALA A 173 -16.23 4.63 9.79
N PHE A 174 -17.19 4.85 8.89
CA PHE A 174 -18.48 5.48 9.21
C PHE A 174 -19.35 4.62 10.14
N LEU A 175 -19.27 3.29 10.04
CA LEU A 175 -20.11 2.37 10.79
C LEU A 175 -19.54 2.00 12.16
N ARG A 176 -18.30 2.41 12.45
CA ARG A 176 -17.65 2.09 13.72
C ARG A 176 -18.25 2.88 14.88
N PRO A 177 -18.57 2.22 16.02
CA PRO A 177 -18.91 2.91 17.25
C PRO A 177 -17.74 3.80 17.69
N GLN A 178 -18.01 5.08 17.95
CA GLN A 178 -17.00 6.03 18.40
C GLN A 178 -17.18 6.32 19.89
N PRO A 179 -16.08 6.43 20.67
CA PRO A 179 -16.15 6.89 22.05
C PRO A 179 -16.60 8.36 22.10
N ASP A 180 -17.37 8.71 23.13
CA ASP A 180 -17.86 10.07 23.36
C ASP A 180 -16.82 10.90 24.14
N PHE A 181 -16.35 11.99 23.51
CA PHE A 181 -15.40 12.98 24.05
C PHE A 181 -16.01 14.38 24.09
N THR A 182 -17.34 14.51 24.08
CA THR A 182 -18.01 15.82 24.06
C THR A 182 -17.74 16.64 25.34
N GLU A 183 -17.56 15.96 26.48
CA GLU A 183 -17.22 16.61 27.77
C GLU A 183 -15.71 16.55 28.10
N ALA A 184 -14.90 15.93 27.25
CA ALA A 184 -13.48 15.72 27.51
C ALA A 184 -12.61 16.84 26.95
N SER A 185 -11.56 17.20 27.68
CA SER A 185 -10.51 18.06 27.13
C SER A 185 -9.71 17.34 26.05
N LEU A 186 -9.10 18.10 25.13
CA LEU A 186 -8.22 17.55 24.08
C LEU A 186 -7.11 16.66 24.67
N ALA A 187 -6.51 17.10 25.78
CA ALA A 187 -5.48 16.33 26.46
C ALA A 187 -6.02 14.98 26.96
N GLN A 188 -7.20 14.95 27.59
CA GLN A 188 -7.82 13.71 28.05
C GLN A 188 -8.15 12.77 26.89
N ALA A 189 -8.67 13.28 25.77
CA ALA A 189 -8.96 12.45 24.59
C ALA A 189 -7.68 11.81 24.00
N VAL A 190 -6.58 12.58 23.93
CA VAL A 190 -5.27 12.08 23.47
C VAL A 190 -4.71 11.04 24.42
N TRP A 191 -4.66 11.34 25.72
CA TRP A 191 -4.14 10.40 26.73
C TRP A 191 -4.96 9.12 26.80
N HIS A 192 -6.29 9.21 26.70
CA HIS A 192 -7.16 8.03 26.67
C HIS A 192 -6.84 7.08 25.51
N GLN A 193 -6.47 7.60 24.34
CA GLN A 193 -6.07 6.77 23.19
C GLN A 193 -4.64 6.24 23.36
N VAL A 194 -3.71 7.09 23.82
CA VAL A 194 -2.29 6.74 23.99
C VAL A 194 -2.09 5.65 25.05
N ASP A 195 -2.84 5.67 26.15
CA ASP A 195 -2.71 4.72 27.26
C ASP A 195 -3.22 3.31 26.92
N GLN A 196 -4.03 3.17 25.87
CA GLN A 196 -4.51 1.86 25.40
C GLN A 196 -3.46 1.09 24.59
N GLU A 197 -2.40 1.76 24.17
CA GLU A 197 -1.37 1.19 23.30
C GLU A 197 -0.13 0.79 24.10
N ALA A 198 0.25 -0.49 23.98
CA ALA A 198 1.44 -1.02 24.61
C ALA A 198 2.19 -1.97 23.67
N ALA A 199 3.49 -1.74 23.49
CA ALA A 199 4.39 -2.64 22.78
C ALA A 199 5.72 -2.77 23.53
N ARG A 200 6.31 -3.97 23.49
CA ARG A 200 7.63 -4.22 24.11
C ARG A 200 8.77 -3.47 23.41
N SER A 201 8.64 -3.22 22.11
CA SER A 201 9.65 -2.49 21.33
C SER A 201 9.40 -0.98 21.39
N GLY A 202 10.44 -0.22 21.74
CA GLY A 202 10.35 1.25 21.79
C GLY A 202 9.98 1.91 20.46
N VAL A 203 10.47 1.40 19.32
CA VAL A 203 10.16 1.98 18.00
C VAL A 203 8.69 1.80 17.63
N LEU A 204 8.16 0.59 17.84
CA LEU A 204 6.74 0.31 17.60
C LEU A 204 5.86 1.09 18.60
N HIS A 205 6.29 1.17 19.86
CA HIS A 205 5.58 1.88 20.91
C HIS A 205 5.39 3.37 20.57
N GLU A 206 6.45 4.06 20.17
CA GLU A 206 6.35 5.46 19.74
C GLU A 206 5.48 5.63 18.48
N GLY A 207 5.57 4.70 17.54
CA GLY A 207 4.70 4.68 16.36
C GLY A 207 3.22 4.57 16.73
N LEU A 208 2.88 3.65 17.63
CA LEU A 208 1.52 3.44 18.13
C LEU A 208 1.00 4.67 18.88
N ARG A 209 1.83 5.27 19.74
CA ARG A 209 1.47 6.50 20.47
C ARG A 209 1.16 7.67 19.55
N LEU A 210 2.00 7.90 18.54
CA LEU A 210 1.77 8.98 17.56
C LEU A 210 0.45 8.77 16.80
N LEU A 211 0.16 7.54 16.40
CA LEU A 211 -1.06 7.21 15.68
C LEU A 211 -2.30 7.35 16.58
N ALA A 212 -2.22 6.88 17.82
CA ALA A 212 -3.27 7.01 18.82
C ALA A 212 -3.53 8.48 19.19
N ALA A 213 -2.48 9.29 19.35
CA ALA A 213 -2.60 10.73 19.58
C ALA A 213 -3.29 11.43 18.41
N LYS A 214 -2.91 11.09 17.17
CA LYS A 214 -3.56 11.60 15.95
C LYS A 214 -5.05 11.26 15.92
N GLU A 215 -5.43 10.03 16.28
CA GLU A 215 -6.83 9.64 16.36
C GLU A 215 -7.59 10.35 17.48
N GLY A 216 -6.98 10.52 18.65
CA GLY A 216 -7.58 11.28 19.76
C GLY A 216 -7.88 12.72 19.36
N VAL A 217 -6.93 13.39 18.68
CA VAL A 217 -7.15 14.74 18.12
C VAL A 217 -8.27 14.71 17.09
N GLN A 218 -8.26 13.73 16.18
CA GLN A 218 -9.26 13.63 15.11
C GLN A 218 -10.69 13.46 15.65
N LEU A 219 -10.88 12.56 16.62
CA LEU A 219 -12.18 12.31 17.25
C LEU A 219 -12.65 13.53 18.05
N TRP A 220 -11.75 14.14 18.81
CA TRP A 220 -12.07 15.35 19.57
C TRP A 220 -12.50 16.50 18.64
N LEU A 221 -11.78 16.74 17.54
CA LEU A 221 -12.14 17.75 16.53
C LEU A 221 -13.50 17.46 15.89
N ALA A 222 -13.76 16.20 15.56
CA ALA A 222 -15.02 15.79 14.93
C ALA A 222 -16.23 16.10 15.82
N GLN A 223 -16.12 15.86 17.13
CA GLN A 223 -17.22 16.00 18.08
C GLN A 223 -17.38 17.43 18.59
N ASN A 224 -16.28 18.08 19.00
CA ASN A 224 -16.34 19.38 19.67
C ASN A 224 -16.47 20.55 18.69
N LEU A 225 -15.89 20.44 17.48
CA LEU A 225 -15.87 21.53 16.51
C LEU A 225 -16.75 21.28 15.29
N GLY A 226 -17.10 20.01 15.01
CA GLY A 226 -18.01 19.64 13.93
C GLY A 226 -19.47 20.07 14.16
N GLY A 227 -19.87 20.34 15.41
CA GLY A 227 -21.23 20.74 15.78
C GLY A 227 -21.58 22.22 15.52
N PHE A 228 -20.62 23.07 15.16
CA PHE A 228 -20.87 24.50 14.96
C PHE A 228 -21.36 24.83 13.52
N PRO A 229 -22.56 25.42 13.34
CA PRO A 229 -23.23 25.50 12.04
C PRO A 229 -22.54 26.37 10.96
N VAL A 230 -21.69 27.34 11.33
CA VAL A 230 -21.06 28.27 10.36
C VAL A 230 -19.53 28.14 10.32
N ALA A 231 -18.89 27.77 11.44
CA ALA A 231 -17.44 27.60 11.55
C ALA A 231 -16.96 26.13 11.47
N GLY A 232 -17.87 25.15 11.55
CA GLY A 232 -17.52 23.73 11.62
C GLY A 232 -17.17 23.09 10.28
N TRP A 233 -17.65 23.64 9.15
CA TRP A 233 -17.49 22.98 7.83
C TRP A 233 -16.02 22.75 7.42
N PRO A 234 -15.06 23.68 7.59
CA PRO A 234 -13.67 23.43 7.21
C PRO A 234 -13.03 22.35 8.09
N ILE A 235 -13.46 22.27 9.36
CA ILE A 235 -12.94 21.30 10.33
C ILE A 235 -13.46 19.90 10.01
N VAL A 236 -14.75 19.79 9.66
CA VAL A 236 -15.33 18.54 9.15
C VAL A 236 -14.59 18.07 7.90
N VAL A 237 -14.33 18.97 6.94
CA VAL A 237 -13.55 18.65 5.73
C VAL A 237 -12.13 18.20 6.09
N LEU A 238 -11.47 18.86 7.03
CA LEU A 238 -10.13 18.50 7.48
C LEU A 238 -10.09 17.11 8.12
N VAL A 239 -11.05 16.81 9.01
CA VAL A 239 -11.20 15.50 9.66
C VAL A 239 -11.39 14.40 8.61
N TRP A 240 -12.29 14.62 7.65
CA TRP A 240 -12.50 13.67 6.55
C TRP A 240 -11.25 13.52 5.69
N LEU A 241 -10.57 14.61 5.36
CA LEU A 241 -9.32 14.56 4.60
C LEU A 241 -8.27 13.72 5.33
N MET A 242 -8.15 13.84 6.66
CA MET A 242 -7.25 13.00 7.46
C MET A 242 -7.61 11.52 7.39
N VAL A 243 -8.91 11.17 7.45
CA VAL A 243 -9.39 9.79 7.27
C VAL A 243 -9.04 9.28 5.86
N PHE A 244 -9.39 10.04 4.83
CA PHE A 244 -9.12 9.66 3.44
C PHE A 244 -7.62 9.46 3.17
N VAL A 245 -6.77 10.37 3.67
CA VAL A 245 -5.32 10.26 3.53
C VAL A 245 -4.79 9.02 4.23
N GLU A 246 -5.26 8.71 5.44
CA GLU A 246 -4.86 7.51 6.17
C GLU A 246 -5.25 6.24 5.41
N GLN A 247 -6.52 6.12 4.99
CA GLN A 247 -6.98 4.94 4.24
C GLN A 247 -6.25 4.82 2.89
N ALA A 248 -6.02 5.93 2.19
CA ALA A 248 -5.28 5.94 0.94
C ALA A 248 -3.81 5.54 1.12
N LEU A 249 -3.15 6.00 2.19
CA LEU A 249 -1.77 5.60 2.52
C LEU A 249 -1.69 4.12 2.87
N PHE A 250 -2.62 3.62 3.70
CA PHE A 250 -2.70 2.19 4.06
C PHE A 250 -2.87 1.31 2.82
N VAL A 251 -3.86 1.61 1.98
CA VAL A 251 -4.14 0.86 0.75
C VAL A 251 -2.97 0.95 -0.23
N THR A 252 -2.36 2.14 -0.39
CA THR A 252 -1.18 2.31 -1.25
C THR A 252 -0.01 1.46 -0.75
N ALA A 253 0.24 1.44 0.56
CA ALA A 253 1.28 0.61 1.17
C ALA A 253 1.02 -0.88 0.91
N LEU A 254 -0.18 -1.35 1.19
CA LEU A 254 -0.57 -2.74 0.99
C LEU A 254 -0.40 -3.18 -0.47
N LEU A 255 -0.93 -2.39 -1.40
CA LEU A 255 -0.85 -2.68 -2.83
C LEU A 255 0.60 -2.62 -3.36
N LEU A 256 1.42 -1.71 -2.81
CA LEU A 256 2.83 -1.63 -3.17
C LEU A 256 3.62 -2.84 -2.66
N LEU A 257 3.31 -3.33 -1.46
CA LEU A 257 3.88 -4.56 -0.92
C LEU A 257 3.48 -5.76 -1.80
N CYS A 258 2.19 -5.90 -2.11
CA CYS A 258 1.68 -6.95 -2.99
C CYS A 258 2.42 -6.94 -4.34
N ASN A 259 2.58 -5.76 -4.94
CA ASN A 259 3.35 -5.60 -6.16
C ASN A 259 4.82 -6.04 -6.02
N GLY A 260 5.45 -5.69 -4.90
CA GLY A 260 6.85 -6.03 -4.63
C GLY A 260 7.08 -7.53 -4.48
N VAL A 261 6.08 -8.25 -3.96
CA VAL A 261 6.11 -9.70 -3.87
C VAL A 261 5.84 -10.33 -5.25
N LEU A 262 4.83 -9.84 -5.98
CA LEU A 262 4.48 -10.37 -7.30
C LEU A 262 5.60 -10.17 -8.33
N SER A 263 6.37 -9.08 -8.25
CA SER A 263 7.49 -8.83 -9.17
C SER A 263 8.67 -9.79 -8.99
N ARG A 264 8.69 -10.55 -7.88
CA ARG A 264 9.70 -11.58 -7.60
C ARG A 264 9.31 -12.97 -8.09
N LEU A 265 8.04 -13.16 -8.49
CA LEU A 265 7.60 -14.42 -9.07
C LEU A 265 8.11 -14.54 -10.52
N PRO A 266 8.50 -15.75 -10.96
CA PRO A 266 9.00 -15.95 -12.32
C PRO A 266 7.97 -15.51 -13.37
N PRO A 267 8.40 -14.89 -14.49
CA PRO A 267 7.55 -14.20 -15.46
C PRO A 267 6.64 -15.12 -16.30
N GLU A 268 6.54 -16.40 -15.98
CA GLU A 268 5.90 -17.44 -16.80
C GLU A 268 4.38 -17.30 -16.94
N ALA A 269 3.77 -16.35 -16.21
CA ALA A 269 2.36 -16.46 -15.86
C ALA A 269 1.48 -15.26 -16.29
N ILE A 270 1.99 -14.03 -16.41
CA ILE A 270 1.17 -12.87 -16.80
C ILE A 270 1.98 -11.93 -17.70
N GLY A 271 2.18 -12.36 -18.95
CA GLY A 271 2.76 -11.54 -20.02
C GLY A 271 4.28 -11.46 -19.94
N GLY A 272 4.94 -12.35 -20.68
CA GLY A 272 6.38 -12.29 -20.88
C GLY A 272 6.79 -10.97 -21.51
N VAL A 273 7.29 -10.04 -20.71
CA VAL A 273 8.07 -8.88 -21.14
C VAL A 273 9.03 -8.50 -20.00
N TYR A 274 10.00 -9.38 -19.72
CA TYR A 274 11.27 -8.98 -19.07
C TYR A 274 12.50 -9.55 -19.80
N ALA A 275 12.33 -10.13 -21.00
CA ALA A 275 13.42 -10.69 -21.80
C ALA A 275 13.93 -9.72 -22.90
N LEU A 276 13.77 -8.42 -22.72
CA LEU A 276 14.34 -7.39 -23.62
C LEU A 276 15.07 -6.35 -22.77
N ASP A 277 16.21 -6.74 -22.22
CA ASP A 277 17.39 -5.91 -21.92
C ASP A 277 18.35 -6.75 -21.05
N SER A 278 18.83 -7.84 -21.63
CA SER A 278 20.17 -8.39 -21.38
C SER A 278 20.93 -8.31 -22.69
#